data_AF-A0A679IWX1-F1
#
_entry.id   AF-A0A679IWX1-F1
#
_cell.length_a   1.000
_cell.length_b   1.000
_cell.length_c   1.000
_cell.angle_alpha   90.00
_cell.angle_beta   90.00
_cell.angle_gamma   90.00
#
_symmetry.space_group_name_H-M   'P 1'
#
loop_
_entity.id
_entity.type
_entity.pdbx_description
1 polymer ?
#
loop_
_entity_poly.entity_id
_entity_poly.type
_entity_poly.pdbx_seq_one_letter_code
_entity_poly.pdbx_strand_id
1 'polypeptide(L)'
;MRRCFVCEADILAPTDRHIVHEDGRRRAFPIACASCGVLVQDGADPAACWADLARALAGRAFRLDPQAPYGLDIYTLRLAATRLRRGVRPVGEADRAALLHPHSERAAGGDLFDLDAALPATVSLGLLCRPQDLDAVLARLPAHAAWTSDVAILVDAPDSQPVSAAIAGYPSGAVRIAARPLAGDFAAQRNALQDLSRRAWMLQLDADEALAPALGELLPALAALAEEGDVLSIGLPRRNRVDGILSDVYPDVQYRLNRAHVRFRGRVHERPDLGGAWRRGFITLHGAIEHRLSRAHVEARSRRYEAMDPGRGRPEEETALLRPYRP
;
A
#
# COMPACT_ATOMS: atom_id res chain seq x y z
N MET A 1 -3.39 -9.28 -22.68
CA MET A 1 -3.72 -8.84 -21.31
C MET A 1 -3.10 -7.47 -21.08
N ARG A 2 -3.90 -6.44 -20.79
CA ARG A 2 -3.38 -5.09 -20.50
C ARG A 2 -2.87 -5.00 -19.05
N ARG A 3 -3.69 -5.44 -18.10
CA ARG A 3 -3.44 -5.34 -16.66
C ARG A 3 -3.07 -6.68 -16.05
N CYS A 4 -2.20 -6.64 -15.04
CA CYS A 4 -1.80 -7.82 -14.29
C CYS A 4 -3.01 -8.46 -13.57
N PHE A 5 -3.22 -9.77 -13.73
CA PHE A 5 -4.32 -10.48 -13.06
C PHE A 5 -4.19 -10.53 -11.52
N VAL A 6 -2.97 -10.33 -10.99
CA VAL A 6 -2.69 -10.33 -9.54
C VAL A 6 -2.95 -8.97 -8.91
N CYS A 7 -2.27 -7.92 -9.41
CA CYS A 7 -2.26 -6.59 -8.80
C CYS A 7 -2.98 -5.50 -9.62
N GLU A 8 -3.55 -5.83 -10.78
CA GLU A 8 -4.29 -4.90 -11.66
C GLU A 8 -3.47 -3.76 -12.28
N ALA A 9 -2.15 -3.72 -12.04
CA ALA A 9 -1.29 -2.71 -12.64
C ALA A 9 -1.12 -2.90 -14.15
N ASP A 10 -1.18 -1.78 -14.88
CA ASP A 10 -0.95 -1.67 -16.33
C ASP A 10 0.55 -1.49 -16.65
N ILE A 11 1.38 -2.38 -16.10
CA ILE A 11 2.84 -2.39 -16.31
C ILE A 11 3.36 -3.80 -16.57
N LEU A 12 2.66 -4.52 -17.45
CA LEU A 12 3.13 -5.79 -18.00
C LEU A 12 4.16 -5.51 -19.09
N ALA A 13 5.31 -6.18 -19.01
CA ALA A 13 6.41 -5.99 -19.95
C ALA A 13 7.06 -7.33 -20.32
N PRO A 14 7.69 -7.43 -21.50
CA PRO A 14 8.52 -8.57 -21.87
C PRO A 14 9.62 -8.85 -20.85
N THR A 15 10.00 -10.11 -20.69
CA THR A 15 11.03 -10.54 -19.73
C THR A 15 11.67 -11.86 -20.15
N ASP A 16 12.89 -12.12 -19.67
CA ASP A 16 13.58 -13.42 -19.78
C ASP A 16 13.57 -14.20 -18.45
N ARG A 17 12.76 -13.74 -17.49
CA ARG A 17 12.64 -14.35 -16.16
C ARG A 17 12.03 -15.75 -16.24
N HIS A 18 12.42 -16.58 -15.28
CA HIS A 18 11.99 -17.96 -15.17
C HIS A 18 11.80 -18.35 -13.71
N ILE A 19 11.12 -19.46 -13.51
CA ILE A 19 10.98 -20.12 -12.22
C ILE A 19 11.68 -21.48 -12.25
N VAL A 20 12.36 -21.83 -11.17
CA VAL A 20 12.99 -23.11 -10.88
C VAL A 20 12.20 -23.81 -9.77
N HIS A 21 11.66 -24.98 -10.09
CA HIS A 21 10.90 -25.82 -9.17
C HIS A 21 11.83 -26.68 -8.30
N GLU A 22 11.28 -27.31 -7.25
CA GLU A 22 12.05 -28.14 -6.31
C GLU A 22 12.72 -29.35 -6.98
N ASP A 23 12.16 -29.85 -8.08
CA ASP A 23 12.73 -30.92 -8.92
C ASP A 23 13.83 -30.42 -9.88
N GLY A 24 14.18 -29.14 -9.82
CA GLY A 24 15.17 -28.49 -10.69
C GLY A 24 14.60 -28.05 -12.05
N ARG A 25 13.32 -28.29 -12.32
CA ARG A 25 12.71 -27.90 -13.59
C ARG A 25 12.64 -26.38 -13.71
N ARG A 26 13.19 -25.86 -14.81
CA ARG A 26 13.16 -24.44 -15.17
C ARG A 26 12.04 -24.16 -16.16
N ARG A 27 11.21 -23.14 -15.89
CA ARG A 27 10.16 -22.68 -16.79
C ARG A 27 10.25 -21.17 -17.00
N ALA A 28 10.47 -20.77 -18.25
CA ALA A 28 10.52 -19.38 -18.67
C ALA A 28 9.12 -18.83 -18.92
N PHE A 29 8.96 -17.53 -18.70
CA PHE A 29 7.72 -16.80 -18.95
C PHE A 29 8.04 -15.53 -19.73
N PRO A 30 7.33 -15.25 -20.84
CA PRO A 30 7.65 -14.12 -21.71
C PRO A 30 7.23 -12.76 -21.14
N ILE A 31 6.36 -12.73 -20.13
CA ILE A 31 5.77 -11.49 -19.60
C ILE A 31 5.95 -11.42 -18.08
N ALA A 32 6.38 -10.26 -17.55
CA ALA A 32 6.40 -9.95 -16.12
C ALA A 32 5.56 -8.71 -15.81
N CYS A 33 4.94 -8.69 -14.64
CA CYS A 33 4.44 -7.44 -14.06
C CYS A 33 5.55 -6.71 -13.31
N ALA A 34 5.84 -5.48 -13.69
CA ALA A 34 6.82 -4.64 -13.00
C ALA A 34 6.37 -4.14 -11.61
N SER A 35 5.09 -4.32 -11.25
CA SER A 35 4.54 -3.94 -9.93
C SER A 35 4.71 -5.06 -8.92
N CYS A 36 4.04 -6.20 -9.14
CA CYS A 36 4.05 -7.31 -8.18
C CYS A 36 5.09 -8.39 -8.47
N GLY A 37 5.69 -8.42 -9.67
CA GLY A 37 6.69 -9.41 -10.03
C GLY A 37 6.17 -10.73 -10.61
N VAL A 38 4.84 -10.92 -10.72
CA VAL A 38 4.26 -12.13 -11.30
C VAL A 38 4.71 -12.31 -12.75
N LEU A 39 4.97 -13.57 -13.11
CA LEU A 39 5.33 -14.01 -14.44
C LEU A 39 4.14 -14.66 -15.13
N VAL A 40 3.97 -14.46 -16.43
CA VAL A 40 2.78 -14.91 -17.16
C VAL A 40 3.16 -15.51 -18.51
N GLN A 41 2.51 -16.61 -18.87
CA GLN A 41 2.63 -17.23 -20.18
C GLN A 41 1.91 -16.38 -21.25
N ASP A 42 2.39 -16.42 -22.49
CA ASP A 42 1.69 -15.77 -23.59
C ASP A 42 0.31 -16.40 -23.83
N GLY A 43 -0.67 -15.57 -24.18
CA GLY A 43 -2.06 -16.00 -24.37
C GLY A 43 -2.81 -16.49 -23.12
N ALA A 44 -2.21 -16.41 -21.92
CA ALA A 44 -2.88 -16.82 -20.68
C ALA A 44 -4.14 -15.99 -20.40
N ASP A 45 -5.25 -16.66 -20.07
CA ASP A 45 -6.48 -16.00 -19.66
C ASP A 45 -6.34 -15.44 -18.23
N PRO A 46 -6.43 -14.11 -18.03
CA PRO A 46 -6.29 -13.48 -16.71
C PRO A 46 -7.30 -14.01 -15.69
N ALA A 47 -8.54 -14.28 -16.10
CA ALA A 47 -9.60 -14.73 -15.22
C ALA A 47 -9.32 -16.17 -14.73
N ALA A 48 -8.94 -17.06 -15.65
CA ALA A 48 -8.51 -18.42 -15.30
C ALA A 48 -7.27 -18.42 -14.40
N CYS A 49 -6.27 -17.58 -14.68
CA CYS A 49 -5.07 -17.45 -13.85
C CYS A 49 -5.41 -17.06 -12.42
N TRP A 50 -6.27 -16.05 -12.24
CA TRP A 50 -6.70 -15.62 -10.92
C TRP A 50 -7.52 -16.71 -10.21
N ALA A 51 -8.46 -17.36 -10.90
CA ALA A 51 -9.29 -18.40 -10.31
C ALA A 51 -8.47 -19.61 -9.82
N ASP A 52 -7.43 -19.99 -10.57
CA ASP A 52 -6.48 -21.03 -10.18
C ASP A 52 -5.65 -20.62 -8.96
N LEU A 53 -5.03 -19.42 -9.01
CA LEU A 53 -4.22 -18.90 -7.91
C LEU A 53 -5.04 -18.73 -6.62
N ALA A 54 -6.26 -18.18 -6.72
CA ALA A 54 -7.15 -17.98 -5.58
C ALA A 54 -7.56 -19.31 -4.93
N ARG A 55 -7.79 -20.35 -5.73
CA ARG A 55 -8.08 -21.70 -5.22
C ARG A 55 -6.90 -22.27 -4.44
N ALA A 56 -5.69 -22.13 -4.96
CA ALA A 56 -4.48 -22.57 -4.27
C ALA A 56 -4.24 -21.78 -2.96
N LEU A 57 -4.50 -20.47 -2.96
CA LEU A 57 -4.38 -19.60 -1.79
C LEU A 57 -5.44 -19.84 -0.70
N ALA A 58 -6.53 -20.56 -1.01
CA ALA A 58 -7.53 -20.97 -0.01
C ALA A 58 -7.05 -22.16 0.85
N GLY A 59 -5.97 -22.85 0.45
CA GLY A 59 -5.40 -23.97 1.18
C GLY A 59 -4.65 -23.56 2.46
N ARG A 60 -4.18 -24.57 3.22
CA ARG A 60 -3.31 -24.36 4.40
C ARG A 60 -1.84 -24.13 4.03
N ALA A 61 -1.45 -24.55 2.84
CA ALA A 61 -0.12 -24.35 2.29
C ALA A 61 -0.25 -24.09 0.78
N PHE A 62 0.70 -23.34 0.24
CA PHE A 62 0.83 -23.07 -1.18
C PHE A 62 2.06 -23.76 -1.73
N ARG A 63 1.93 -24.35 -2.92
CA ARG A 63 3.03 -24.76 -3.78
C ARG A 63 2.66 -24.38 -5.20
N LEU A 64 3.56 -23.69 -5.91
CA LEU A 64 3.30 -23.31 -7.29
C LEU A 64 3.20 -24.56 -8.16
N ASP A 65 2.05 -24.76 -8.80
CA ASP A 65 1.86 -25.83 -9.78
C ASP A 65 2.84 -25.62 -10.94
N PRO A 66 3.71 -26.60 -11.23
CA PRO A 66 4.63 -26.53 -12.35
C PRO A 66 3.98 -26.31 -13.73
N GLN A 67 2.68 -26.60 -13.89
CA GLN A 67 1.89 -26.39 -15.10
C GLN A 67 1.05 -25.11 -15.10
N ALA A 68 0.99 -24.35 -14.00
CA ALA A 68 0.18 -23.12 -13.92
C ALA A 68 0.55 -22.15 -15.06
N PRO A 69 -0.38 -21.43 -15.71
CA PRO A 69 -0.06 -20.49 -16.79
C PRO A 69 0.69 -19.21 -16.31
N TYR A 70 1.17 -19.21 -15.07
CA TYR A 70 1.86 -18.11 -14.41
C TYR A 70 2.98 -18.65 -13.51
N GLY A 71 3.90 -17.77 -13.12
CA GLY A 71 4.98 -18.04 -12.18
C GLY A 71 5.03 -16.96 -11.10
N LEU A 72 5.37 -17.36 -9.88
CA LEU A 72 5.62 -16.45 -8.76
C LEU A 72 6.75 -17.00 -7.89
N ASP A 73 7.50 -16.08 -7.33
CA ASP A 73 8.39 -16.32 -6.19
C ASP A 73 7.63 -16.09 -4.87
N ILE A 74 8.24 -16.44 -3.75
CA ILE A 74 7.59 -16.29 -2.43
C ILE A 74 7.29 -14.81 -2.09
N TYR A 75 8.08 -13.86 -2.59
CA TYR A 75 7.78 -12.44 -2.43
C TYR A 75 6.46 -12.09 -3.13
N THR A 76 6.29 -12.44 -4.40
CA THR A 76 5.05 -12.22 -5.17
C THR A 76 3.87 -12.99 -4.55
N LEU A 77 4.11 -14.21 -4.04
CA LEU A 77 3.11 -14.99 -3.32
C LEU A 77 2.58 -14.24 -2.09
N ARG A 78 3.45 -13.62 -1.29
CA ARG A 78 3.06 -12.81 -0.13
C ARG A 78 2.12 -11.67 -0.53
N LEU A 79 2.44 -10.97 -1.62
CA LEU A 79 1.59 -9.91 -2.17
C LEU A 79 0.22 -10.48 -2.57
N ALA A 80 0.19 -11.55 -3.37
CA ALA A 80 -1.03 -12.18 -3.85
C ALA A 80 -1.93 -12.69 -2.72
N ALA A 81 -1.35 -13.31 -1.69
CA ALA A 81 -2.07 -13.84 -0.54
C ALA A 81 -2.86 -12.76 0.21
N THR A 82 -2.30 -11.54 0.33
CA THR A 82 -2.97 -10.44 1.04
C THR A 82 -4.29 -10.04 0.38
N ARG A 83 -4.47 -10.25 -0.93
CA ARG A 83 -5.74 -10.00 -1.63
C ARG A 83 -6.88 -10.84 -1.08
N LEU A 84 -6.57 -12.01 -0.51
CA LEU A 84 -7.52 -12.91 0.14
C LEU A 84 -7.45 -12.87 1.67
N ARG A 85 -6.87 -11.81 2.26
CA ARG A 85 -6.67 -11.67 3.72
C ARG A 85 -5.78 -12.78 4.30
N ARG A 86 -4.86 -13.33 3.50
CA ARG A 86 -3.93 -14.40 3.90
C ARG A 86 -2.51 -13.86 4.02
N GLY A 87 -1.76 -14.44 4.95
CA GLY A 87 -0.31 -14.30 5.08
C GLY A 87 0.41 -15.56 4.59
N VAL A 88 1.71 -15.43 4.36
CA VAL A 88 2.58 -16.52 3.89
C VAL A 88 3.77 -16.62 4.83
N ARG A 89 4.01 -17.82 5.39
CA ARG A 89 5.24 -18.13 6.13
C ARG A 89 6.16 -18.98 5.28
N PRO A 90 7.46 -18.64 5.17
CA PRO A 90 8.43 -19.52 4.53
C PRO A 90 8.56 -20.83 5.33
N VAL A 91 8.63 -21.97 4.64
CA VAL A 91 8.71 -23.29 5.28
C VAL A 91 10.15 -23.67 5.61
N GLY A 92 11.12 -23.20 4.81
CA GLY A 92 12.54 -23.45 5.01
C GLY A 92 13.42 -22.21 4.92
N GLU A 93 14.71 -22.39 5.18
CA GLU A 93 15.72 -21.33 5.09
C GLU A 93 15.85 -20.76 3.67
N ALA A 94 15.77 -21.62 2.64
CA ALA A 94 15.80 -21.20 1.24
C ALA A 94 14.61 -20.27 0.90
N ASP A 95 13.42 -20.57 1.42
CA ASP A 95 12.23 -19.73 1.23
C ASP A 95 12.37 -18.40 1.98
N ARG A 96 12.93 -18.42 3.20
CA ARG A 96 13.22 -17.20 3.97
C ARG A 96 14.23 -16.31 3.25
N ALA A 97 15.29 -16.90 2.71
CA ALA A 97 16.28 -16.19 1.91
C ALA A 97 15.65 -15.61 0.63
N ALA A 98 14.82 -16.40 -0.08
CA ALA A 98 14.12 -15.94 -1.28
C ALA A 98 13.14 -14.79 -0.99
N LEU A 99 12.47 -14.78 0.17
CA LEU A 99 11.55 -13.71 0.56
C LEU A 99 12.23 -12.35 0.72
N LEU A 100 13.50 -12.34 1.16
CA LEU A 100 14.32 -11.13 1.25
C LEU A 100 14.82 -10.65 -0.12
N HIS A 101 14.72 -11.49 -1.16
CA HIS A 101 15.18 -11.21 -2.51
C HIS A 101 14.02 -11.24 -3.51
N PRO A 102 13.21 -10.16 -3.60
CA PRO A 102 12.21 -10.04 -4.64
C PRO A 102 12.75 -10.40 -6.03
N HIS A 103 11.91 -11.09 -6.80
CA HIS A 103 12.21 -11.68 -8.12
C HIS A 103 13.16 -12.87 -8.08
N SER A 104 13.19 -13.61 -6.98
CA SER A 104 13.89 -14.89 -6.89
C SER A 104 13.41 -15.84 -7.98
N GLU A 105 14.32 -16.69 -8.48
CA GLU A 105 13.99 -17.72 -9.46
C GLU A 105 13.28 -18.91 -8.78
N ARG A 106 13.30 -19.02 -7.46
CA ARG A 106 12.72 -20.15 -6.74
C ARG A 106 11.18 -20.12 -6.83
N ALA A 107 10.59 -21.25 -7.21
CA ALA A 107 9.14 -21.44 -7.21
C ALA A 107 8.55 -21.14 -5.84
N ALA A 108 7.48 -20.35 -5.80
CA ALA A 108 6.85 -19.99 -4.55
C ALA A 108 6.29 -21.22 -3.81
N GLY A 109 6.61 -21.27 -2.52
CA GLY A 109 6.03 -22.20 -1.56
C GLY A 109 5.98 -21.55 -0.19
N GLY A 110 4.98 -21.92 0.62
CA GLY A 110 4.84 -21.41 1.97
C GLY A 110 3.63 -21.98 2.70
N ASP A 111 3.60 -21.83 4.01
CA ASP A 111 2.41 -22.09 4.81
C ASP A 111 1.51 -20.85 4.80
N LEU A 112 0.22 -21.09 4.62
CA LEU A 112 -0.79 -20.03 4.54
C LEU A 112 -1.52 -19.91 5.87
N PHE A 113 -1.80 -18.68 6.28
CA PHE A 113 -2.54 -18.38 7.49
C PHE A 113 -3.48 -17.19 7.30
N ASP A 114 -4.55 -17.12 8.09
CA ASP A 114 -5.46 -15.98 8.10
C ASP A 114 -4.81 -14.78 8.80
N LEU A 115 -4.79 -13.63 8.12
CA LEU A 115 -4.37 -12.38 8.74
C LEU A 115 -5.36 -11.93 9.82
N ASP A 116 -6.63 -12.32 9.70
CA ASP A 116 -7.69 -12.03 10.68
C ASP A 116 -7.41 -12.59 12.08
N ALA A 117 -6.53 -13.61 12.18
CA ALA A 117 -6.19 -14.27 13.43
C ALA A 117 -4.92 -13.72 14.11
N ALA A 118 -4.25 -12.72 13.52
CA ALA A 118 -2.96 -12.21 14.00
C ALA A 118 -3.11 -11.15 15.10
N LEU A 119 -2.23 -11.25 16.11
CA LEU A 119 -2.14 -10.42 17.31
C LEU A 119 -1.97 -8.90 17.02
N PRO A 120 -2.29 -8.02 18.00
CA PRO A 120 -2.67 -6.63 17.78
C PRO A 120 -1.44 -5.72 17.64
N ALA A 121 -0.66 -5.85 16.57
CA ALA A 121 0.34 -4.82 16.29
C ALA A 121 -0.39 -3.47 16.25
N THR A 122 0.06 -2.54 17.09
CA THR A 122 -0.67 -1.30 17.29
C THR A 122 -0.31 -0.34 16.16
N VAL A 123 -1.32 0.17 15.46
CA VAL A 123 -1.18 1.12 14.36
C VAL A 123 -1.80 2.44 14.79
N SER A 124 -1.02 3.52 14.75
CA SER A 124 -1.56 4.88 14.83
C SER A 124 -2.25 5.25 13.52
N LEU A 125 -3.37 5.95 13.59
CA LEU A 125 -3.93 6.66 12.44
C LEU A 125 -3.44 8.12 12.45
N GLY A 126 -2.68 8.49 11.43
CA GLY A 126 -2.26 9.85 11.16
C GLY A 126 -3.12 10.49 10.08
N LEU A 127 -3.58 11.71 10.29
CA LEU A 127 -4.40 12.47 9.33
C LEU A 127 -3.80 13.85 9.09
N LEU A 128 -3.67 14.24 7.83
CA LEU A 128 -3.27 15.58 7.40
C LEU A 128 -4.47 16.33 6.86
N CYS A 129 -4.71 17.55 7.33
CA CYS A 129 -5.83 18.34 6.83
C CYS A 129 -5.55 19.85 6.87
N ARG A 130 -6.34 20.62 6.13
CA ARG A 130 -6.41 22.07 6.30
C ARG A 130 -7.43 22.43 7.37
N PRO A 131 -7.43 23.67 7.91
CA PRO A 131 -8.39 24.08 8.92
C PRO A 131 -9.85 23.84 8.54
N GLN A 132 -10.22 24.11 7.29
CA GLN A 132 -11.61 23.93 6.82
C GLN A 132 -12.05 22.47 6.72
N ASP A 133 -11.11 21.52 6.69
CA ASP A 133 -11.41 20.09 6.52
C ASP A 133 -11.48 19.37 7.88
N LEU A 134 -11.11 20.04 8.98
CA LEU A 134 -10.94 19.43 10.30
C LEU A 134 -12.24 18.80 10.82
N ASP A 135 -13.37 19.51 10.75
CA ASP A 135 -14.66 18.99 11.22
C ASP A 135 -15.08 17.73 10.46
N ALA A 136 -14.87 17.70 9.14
CA ALA A 136 -15.16 16.53 8.31
C ALA A 136 -14.20 15.36 8.59
N VAL A 137 -12.95 15.63 8.96
CA VAL A 137 -12.00 14.60 9.44
C VAL A 137 -12.47 14.03 10.78
N LEU A 138 -12.80 14.87 11.76
CA LEU A 138 -13.25 14.44 13.09
C LEU A 138 -14.55 13.63 13.02
N ALA A 139 -15.50 14.04 12.18
CA ALA A 139 -16.79 13.35 12.02
C ALA A 139 -16.64 11.91 11.49
N ARG A 140 -15.57 11.59 10.75
CA ARG A 140 -15.33 10.26 10.19
C ARG A 140 -14.59 9.32 11.14
N LEU A 141 -13.93 9.84 12.18
CA LEU A 141 -13.11 9.05 13.09
C LEU A 141 -13.82 7.88 13.79
N PRO A 142 -15.10 7.98 14.23
CA PRO A 142 -15.76 6.88 14.91
C PRO A 142 -15.75 5.57 14.12
N ALA A 143 -15.73 5.63 12.79
CA ALA A 143 -15.66 4.44 11.93
C ALA A 143 -14.32 3.67 12.04
N HIS A 144 -13.29 4.27 12.62
CA HIS A 144 -11.96 3.67 12.78
C HIS A 144 -11.66 3.17 14.20
N ALA A 145 -12.55 3.43 15.17
CA ALA A 145 -12.33 3.11 16.58
C ALA A 145 -12.18 1.60 16.86
N ALA A 146 -12.68 0.74 15.96
CA ALA A 146 -12.60 -0.72 16.11
C ALA A 146 -11.17 -1.28 15.96
N TRP A 147 -10.30 -0.60 15.21
CA TRP A 147 -8.97 -1.13 14.87
C TRP A 147 -7.81 -0.24 15.32
N THR A 148 -8.08 1.01 15.72
CA THR A 148 -7.06 1.89 16.31
C THR A 148 -7.56 2.60 17.57
N SER A 149 -6.62 2.82 18.49
CA SER A 149 -6.81 3.55 19.75
C SER A 149 -5.86 4.74 19.87
N ASP A 150 -5.15 5.10 18.81
CA ASP A 150 -4.25 6.26 18.77
C ASP A 150 -4.40 7.00 17.44
N VAL A 151 -4.88 8.24 17.52
CA VAL A 151 -5.12 9.10 16.36
C VAL A 151 -4.37 10.42 16.55
N ALA A 152 -3.59 10.79 15.55
CA ALA A 152 -2.95 12.09 15.44
C ALA A 152 -3.46 12.82 14.20
N ILE A 153 -3.96 14.03 14.37
CA ILE A 153 -4.35 14.93 13.29
C ILE A 153 -3.36 16.10 13.29
N LEU A 154 -2.76 16.39 12.14
CA LEU A 154 -1.90 17.55 11.96
C LEU A 154 -2.53 18.50 10.95
N VAL A 155 -2.87 19.69 11.43
CA VAL A 155 -3.53 20.74 10.67
C VAL A 155 -2.49 21.67 10.05
N ASP A 156 -2.63 21.98 8.76
CA ASP A 156 -1.87 23.03 8.06
C ASP A 156 -2.28 24.43 8.55
N ALA A 157 -1.70 24.82 9.69
CA ALA A 157 -1.98 26.06 10.41
C ALA A 157 -0.76 26.46 11.28
N PRO A 158 -0.68 27.68 11.83
CA PRO A 158 0.41 28.08 12.72
C PRO A 158 0.64 27.07 13.85
N ASP A 159 1.90 26.88 14.24
CA ASP A 159 2.31 25.83 15.17
C ASP A 159 1.50 25.84 16.47
N SER A 160 1.01 24.67 16.88
CA SER A 160 0.30 24.49 18.14
C SER A 160 0.67 23.16 18.79
N GLN A 161 0.70 23.17 20.13
CA GLN A 161 0.92 21.95 20.90
C GLN A 161 -0.26 20.99 20.74
N PRO A 162 -0.04 19.66 20.77
CA PRO A 162 -1.12 18.70 20.65
C PRO A 162 -2.19 18.88 21.74
N VAL A 163 -3.44 19.07 21.33
CA VAL A 163 -4.61 19.10 22.22
C VAL A 163 -5.46 17.85 22.02
N SER A 164 -5.99 17.31 23.11
CA SER A 164 -6.86 16.14 23.05
C SER A 164 -8.28 16.53 22.60
N ALA A 165 -8.88 15.71 21.72
CA ALA A 165 -10.27 15.83 21.33
C ALA A 165 -11.08 14.64 21.83
N ALA A 166 -12.30 14.89 22.32
CA ALA A 166 -13.22 13.83 22.70
C ALA A 166 -14.01 13.37 21.47
N ILE A 167 -13.83 12.10 21.08
CA ILE A 167 -14.50 11.50 19.92
C ILE A 167 -15.14 10.19 20.34
N ALA A 168 -16.38 9.96 19.91
CA ALA A 168 -17.11 8.75 20.20
C ALA A 168 -16.34 7.49 19.76
N GLY A 169 -16.32 6.47 20.62
CA GLY A 169 -15.59 5.21 20.39
C GLY A 169 -14.12 5.24 20.79
N TYR A 170 -13.53 6.40 21.11
CA TYR A 170 -12.14 6.51 21.54
C TYR A 170 -11.99 6.76 23.05
N PRO A 171 -10.95 6.19 23.70
CA PRO A 171 -10.63 6.55 25.06
C PRO A 171 -10.12 7.99 25.17
N SER A 172 -10.21 8.57 26.37
CA SER A 172 -9.75 9.93 26.63
C SER A 172 -8.27 10.10 26.24
N GLY A 173 -7.97 11.17 25.49
CA GLY A 173 -6.60 11.48 25.04
C GLY A 173 -6.07 10.62 23.89
N ALA A 174 -6.89 9.72 23.31
CA ALA A 174 -6.50 8.93 22.14
C ALA A 174 -6.46 9.75 20.84
N VAL A 175 -7.38 10.70 20.69
CA VAL A 175 -7.42 11.61 19.53
C VAL A 175 -6.73 12.91 19.90
N ARG A 176 -5.69 13.27 19.14
CA ARG A 176 -4.90 14.48 19.35
C ARG A 176 -4.83 15.30 18.07
N ILE A 177 -4.97 16.61 18.23
CA ILE A 177 -4.90 17.58 17.15
C ILE A 177 -3.71 18.49 17.44
N ALA A 178 -2.78 18.57 16.50
CA ALA A 178 -1.69 19.54 16.49
C ALA A 178 -1.79 20.39 15.23
N ALA A 179 -1.09 21.51 15.19
CA ALA A 179 -0.96 22.32 13.99
C ALA A 179 0.51 22.59 13.68
N ARG A 180 0.81 22.66 12.39
CA ARG A 180 2.11 23.07 11.84
C ARG A 180 1.89 23.57 10.41
N PRO A 181 2.49 24.70 9.99
CA PRO A 181 2.37 25.15 8.62
C PRO A 181 3.03 24.15 7.67
N LEU A 182 2.36 23.81 6.57
CA LEU A 182 2.90 22.96 5.50
C LEU A 182 4.21 23.53 4.95
N ALA A 183 4.28 24.87 4.84
CA ALA A 183 5.44 25.61 4.33
C ALA A 183 5.96 25.09 2.98
N GLY A 184 5.06 24.55 2.14
CA GLY A 184 5.39 23.97 0.84
C GLY A 184 6.20 22.67 0.88
N ASP A 185 6.30 21.99 2.03
CA ASP A 185 7.07 20.76 2.19
C ASP A 185 6.20 19.62 2.75
N PHE A 186 5.70 18.77 1.86
CA PHE A 186 4.83 17.64 2.21
C PHE A 186 5.60 16.56 2.99
N ALA A 187 6.88 16.32 2.68
CA ALA A 187 7.70 15.39 3.46
C ALA A 187 7.89 15.87 4.90
N ALA A 188 8.18 17.16 5.11
CA ALA A 188 8.29 17.72 6.44
C ALA A 188 6.97 17.59 7.22
N GLN A 189 5.82 17.80 6.55
CA GLN A 189 4.51 17.64 7.19
C GLN A 189 4.23 16.18 7.58
N ARG A 190 4.54 15.21 6.71
CA ARG A 190 4.44 13.77 7.05
C ARG A 190 5.37 13.35 8.16
N ASN A 191 6.58 13.90 8.20
CA ASN A 191 7.56 13.62 9.25
C ASN A 191 7.11 14.20 10.61
N ALA A 192 6.56 15.40 10.63
CA ALA A 192 5.97 15.97 11.84
C ALA A 192 4.78 15.13 12.33
N LEU A 193 3.95 14.62 11.41
CA LEU A 193 2.88 13.70 11.76
C LEU A 193 3.41 12.34 12.31
N GLN A 194 4.48 11.78 11.72
CA GLN A 194 5.15 10.58 12.26
C GLN A 194 5.59 10.77 13.71
N ASP A 195 6.14 11.93 14.05
CA ASP A 195 6.61 12.24 15.41
C ASP A 195 5.48 12.28 16.45
N LEU A 196 4.23 12.43 16.01
CA LEU A 196 3.07 12.34 16.88
C LEU A 196 2.61 10.90 17.14
N SER A 197 3.11 9.90 16.41
CA SER A 197 2.72 8.50 16.61
C SER A 197 3.08 8.02 18.02
N ARG A 198 2.14 7.34 18.69
CA ARG A 198 2.43 6.63 19.95
C ARG A 198 2.64 5.13 19.75
N ARG A 199 2.56 4.65 18.52
CA ARG A 199 2.69 3.23 18.17
C ARG A 199 3.91 3.00 17.28
N ALA A 200 4.29 1.74 17.09
CA ALA A 200 5.45 1.41 16.28
C ALA A 200 5.20 1.62 14.77
N TRP A 201 3.93 1.59 14.37
CA TRP A 201 3.47 1.77 12.99
C TRP A 201 2.43 2.89 12.91
N MET A 202 2.43 3.62 11.79
CA MET A 202 1.44 4.63 11.49
C MET A 202 0.94 4.47 10.06
N LEU A 203 -0.38 4.47 9.88
CA LEU A 203 -1.02 4.76 8.60
C LEU A 203 -1.25 6.27 8.48
N GLN A 204 -0.81 6.89 7.39
CA GLN A 204 -1.09 8.31 7.11
C GLN A 204 -2.08 8.49 5.95
N LEU A 205 -3.12 9.29 6.18
CA LEU A 205 -4.12 9.67 5.17
C LEU A 205 -4.21 11.19 5.02
N ASP A 206 -4.47 11.64 3.81
CA ASP A 206 -4.83 13.03 3.53
C ASP A 206 -6.35 13.23 3.73
N ALA A 207 -6.81 14.47 3.93
CA ALA A 207 -8.21 14.74 4.28
C ALA A 207 -9.23 14.30 3.22
N ASP A 208 -8.83 14.27 1.95
CA ASP A 208 -9.60 13.79 0.79
C ASP A 208 -9.48 12.29 0.54
N GLU A 209 -8.73 11.58 1.38
CA GLU A 209 -8.60 10.13 1.38
C GLU A 209 -9.53 9.49 2.43
N ALA A 210 -9.93 8.25 2.15
CA ALA A 210 -10.73 7.44 3.05
C ALA A 210 -10.27 5.99 3.03
N LEU A 211 -10.36 5.33 4.20
CA LEU A 211 -10.08 3.92 4.37
C LEU A 211 -11.35 3.20 4.81
N ALA A 212 -11.70 2.10 4.15
CA ALA A 212 -12.81 1.27 4.63
C ALA A 212 -12.47 0.67 6.01
N PRO A 213 -13.40 0.61 6.98
CA PRO A 213 -13.13 0.03 8.30
C PRO A 213 -12.58 -1.40 8.24
N ALA A 214 -13.14 -2.25 7.39
CA ALA A 214 -12.69 -3.64 7.20
C ALA A 214 -11.26 -3.79 6.66
N LEU A 215 -10.73 -2.75 5.99
CA LEU A 215 -9.32 -2.67 5.59
C LEU A 215 -8.46 -2.23 6.78
N GLY A 216 -8.95 -1.29 7.59
CA GLY A 216 -8.31 -0.86 8.84
C GLY A 216 -8.07 -2.01 9.82
N GLU A 217 -9.04 -2.92 9.95
CA GLU A 217 -8.97 -4.11 10.82
C GLU A 217 -7.79 -5.03 10.48
N LEU A 218 -7.30 -5.03 9.23
CA LEU A 218 -6.14 -5.84 8.83
C LEU A 218 -4.79 -5.16 9.00
N LEU A 219 -4.73 -3.85 9.25
CA LEU A 219 -3.45 -3.14 9.36
C LEU A 219 -2.56 -3.68 10.50
N PRO A 220 -3.08 -4.02 11.69
CA PRO A 220 -2.31 -4.71 12.72
C PRO A 220 -1.64 -6.01 12.22
N ALA A 221 -2.40 -6.87 11.54
CA ALA A 221 -1.88 -8.12 11.01
C ALA A 221 -0.82 -7.91 9.92
N LEU A 222 -1.03 -6.91 9.05
CA LEU A 222 -0.04 -6.54 8.03
C LEU A 222 1.24 -5.97 8.65
N ALA A 223 1.13 -5.16 9.71
CA ALA A 223 2.28 -4.65 10.45
C ALA A 223 3.07 -5.77 11.14
N ALA A 224 2.38 -6.75 11.74
CA ALA A 224 3.03 -7.93 12.31
C ALA A 224 3.75 -8.77 11.24
N LEU A 225 3.10 -9.01 10.08
CA LEU A 225 3.72 -9.68 8.94
C LEU A 225 4.97 -8.93 8.43
N ALA A 226 4.93 -7.60 8.45
CA ALA A 226 6.06 -6.77 8.06
C ALA A 226 7.24 -6.88 9.04
N GLU A 227 6.97 -6.91 10.34
CA GLU A 227 8.00 -7.11 11.37
C GLU A 227 8.70 -8.46 11.25
N GLU A 228 7.96 -9.53 10.96
CA GLU A 228 8.54 -10.87 10.69
C GLU A 228 9.48 -10.87 9.47
N GLY A 229 9.30 -9.93 8.53
CA GLY A 229 10.03 -9.86 7.26
C GLY A 229 11.06 -8.74 7.14
N ASP A 230 11.43 -8.06 8.25
CA ASP A 230 12.28 -6.85 8.26
C ASP A 230 11.80 -5.75 7.29
N VAL A 231 10.48 -5.62 7.17
CA VAL A 231 9.83 -4.59 6.35
C VAL A 231 9.53 -3.38 7.21
N LEU A 232 9.83 -2.20 6.67
CA LEU A 232 9.60 -0.91 7.30
C LEU A 232 8.41 -0.14 6.72
N SER A 233 7.95 -0.51 5.53
CA SER A 233 6.94 0.24 4.79
C SER A 233 6.04 -0.67 3.96
N ILE A 234 4.74 -0.43 4.03
CA ILE A 234 3.72 -1.16 3.29
C ILE A 234 2.99 -0.17 2.37
N GLY A 235 3.01 -0.49 1.07
CA GLY A 235 2.25 0.18 0.03
C GLY A 235 0.81 -0.30 0.00
N LEU A 236 -0.15 0.62 -0.01
CA LEU A 236 -1.56 0.34 -0.20
C LEU A 236 -1.99 0.80 -1.60
N PRO A 237 -2.87 0.06 -2.31
CA PRO A 237 -3.45 0.56 -3.55
C PRO A 237 -4.27 1.81 -3.26
N ARG A 238 -4.19 2.83 -4.13
CA ARG A 238 -5.11 3.98 -4.09
C ARG A 238 -5.99 4.00 -5.33
N ARG A 239 -7.28 4.23 -5.10
CA ARG A 239 -8.29 4.48 -6.12
C ARG A 239 -8.54 5.97 -6.21
N ASN A 240 -7.91 6.61 -7.19
CA ASN A 240 -8.21 7.99 -7.54
C ASN A 240 -9.54 8.05 -8.29
N ARG A 241 -10.57 8.64 -7.68
CA ARG A 241 -11.87 8.88 -8.30
C ARG A 241 -12.02 10.35 -8.63
N VAL A 242 -11.94 10.68 -9.92
CA VAL A 242 -12.16 12.04 -10.40
C VAL A 242 -13.63 12.18 -10.79
N ASP A 243 -14.36 13.05 -10.09
CA ASP A 243 -15.81 13.22 -10.25
C ASP A 243 -16.58 11.87 -10.18
N GLY A 244 -16.11 10.97 -9.32
CA GLY A 244 -16.67 9.63 -9.11
C GLY A 244 -16.12 8.53 -10.04
N ILE A 245 -15.45 8.88 -11.13
CA ILE A 245 -14.91 7.95 -12.12
C ILE A 245 -13.51 7.47 -11.69
N LEU A 246 -13.30 6.15 -11.63
CA LEU A 246 -12.00 5.58 -11.32
C LEU A 246 -10.99 5.90 -12.44
N SER A 247 -9.85 6.44 -12.04
CA SER A 247 -8.75 6.74 -12.95
C SER A 247 -7.96 5.50 -13.36
N ASP A 248 -7.44 5.54 -14.58
CA ASP A 248 -6.61 4.51 -15.20
C ASP A 248 -5.22 4.37 -14.56
N VAL A 249 -4.82 5.28 -13.66
CA VAL A 249 -3.59 5.14 -12.85
C VAL A 249 -3.69 4.04 -11.79
N TYR A 250 -4.86 3.44 -11.58
CA TYR A 250 -5.02 2.36 -10.61
C TYR A 250 -4.16 1.12 -10.97
N PRO A 251 -3.52 0.47 -9.98
CA PRO A 251 -3.36 0.90 -8.60
C PRO A 251 -2.26 1.98 -8.48
N ASP A 252 -2.64 3.15 -7.99
CA ASP A 252 -1.68 4.18 -7.61
C ASP A 252 -1.16 3.83 -6.21
N VAL A 253 -0.10 3.04 -6.12
CA VAL A 253 0.39 2.51 -4.84
C VAL A 253 0.97 3.62 -3.97
N GLN A 254 0.46 3.73 -2.74
CA GLN A 254 0.88 4.71 -1.74
C GLN A 254 1.51 4.01 -0.52
N TYR A 255 2.79 4.26 -0.28
CA TYR A 255 3.53 3.72 0.88
C TYR A 255 3.20 4.51 2.15
N ARG A 256 2.02 4.23 2.73
CA ARG A 256 1.42 5.02 3.81
C ARG A 256 1.35 4.32 5.14
N LEU A 257 1.49 3.00 5.20
CA LEU A 257 1.65 2.27 6.46
C LEU A 257 3.15 2.05 6.71
N ASN A 258 3.72 2.79 7.65
CA ASN A 258 5.17 2.84 7.85
C ASN A 258 5.52 2.64 9.32
N ARG A 259 6.72 2.13 9.61
CA ARG A 259 7.31 2.25 10.95
C ARG A 259 7.38 3.74 11.31
N ALA A 260 7.05 4.09 12.55
CA ALA A 260 6.95 5.49 12.97
C ALA A 260 8.28 6.26 12.79
N HIS A 261 9.42 5.57 12.85
CA HIS A 261 10.73 6.20 12.63
C HIS A 261 11.11 6.40 11.15
N VAL A 262 10.36 5.84 10.20
CA VAL A 262 10.62 6.03 8.77
C VAL A 262 10.31 7.47 8.39
N ARG A 263 11.26 8.10 7.70
CA ARG A 263 11.17 9.49 7.27
C ARG A 263 10.84 9.59 5.79
N PHE A 264 10.02 10.57 5.44
CA PHE A 264 9.69 10.92 4.08
C PHE A 264 10.73 11.89 3.51
N ARG A 265 11.01 11.73 2.21
CA ARG A 265 11.90 12.58 1.41
C ARG A 265 11.21 12.97 0.11
N GLY A 266 11.55 14.16 -0.40
CA GLY A 266 10.94 14.75 -1.59
C GLY A 266 9.86 15.77 -1.20
N ARG A 267 9.89 16.96 -1.82
CA ARG A 267 9.07 18.08 -1.36
C ARG A 267 7.57 17.90 -1.67
N VAL A 268 7.23 17.41 -2.88
CA VAL A 268 5.85 17.30 -3.39
C VAL A 268 5.43 15.88 -3.76
N HIS A 269 6.38 15.04 -4.19
CA HIS A 269 6.16 13.60 -4.42
C HIS A 269 6.97 12.81 -3.42
N GLU A 270 6.65 13.05 -2.15
CA GLU A 270 7.33 12.47 -1.03
C GLU A 270 7.20 10.95 -1.02
N ARG A 271 8.28 10.27 -0.63
CA ARG A 271 8.32 8.82 -0.45
C ARG A 271 9.01 8.49 0.86
N PRO A 272 8.62 7.39 1.53
CA PRO A 272 9.38 6.91 2.67
C PRO A 272 10.79 6.53 2.22
N ASP A 273 11.77 7.01 2.96
CA ASP A 273 13.18 6.70 2.78
C ASP A 273 13.50 5.39 3.51
N LEU A 274 13.74 4.37 2.70
CA LEU A 274 14.11 3.03 3.16
C LEU A 274 15.64 2.83 3.17
N GLY A 275 16.43 3.90 3.08
CA GLY A 275 17.89 3.85 3.10
C GLY A 275 18.49 3.12 1.88
N GLY A 276 17.85 3.24 0.72
CA GLY A 276 18.21 2.48 -0.49
C GLY A 276 17.78 1.00 -0.46
N ALA A 277 17.30 0.49 0.68
CA ALA A 277 16.82 -0.87 0.83
C ALA A 277 15.33 -0.99 0.46
N TRP A 278 14.98 -0.74 -0.80
CA TRP A 278 13.60 -0.88 -1.31
C TRP A 278 12.96 -2.24 -0.99
N ARG A 279 13.78 -3.28 -0.79
CA ARG A 279 13.37 -4.63 -0.37
C ARG A 279 12.73 -4.68 1.03
N ARG A 280 12.96 -3.65 1.85
CA ARG A 280 12.31 -3.42 3.15
C ARG A 280 10.94 -2.75 3.00
N GLY A 281 10.38 -2.74 1.79
CA GLY A 281 9.00 -2.40 1.51
C GLY A 281 8.29 -3.54 0.81
N PHE A 282 6.96 -3.62 0.94
CA PHE A 282 6.13 -4.42 0.04
C PHE A 282 4.77 -3.77 -0.17
N ILE A 283 3.99 -4.26 -1.15
CA ILE A 283 2.63 -3.78 -1.41
C ILE A 283 1.61 -4.78 -0.86
N THR A 284 0.63 -4.34 -0.10
CA THR A 284 -0.56 -5.16 0.16
C THR A 284 -1.51 -5.03 -1.03
N LEU A 285 -2.20 -6.11 -1.37
CA LEU A 285 -3.27 -6.14 -2.36
C LEU A 285 -4.65 -6.24 -1.67
N HIS A 286 -4.68 -6.07 -0.35
CA HIS A 286 -5.92 -5.98 0.40
C HIS A 286 -6.51 -4.57 0.33
N GLY A 287 -7.72 -4.45 -0.20
CA GLY A 287 -8.47 -3.19 -0.23
C GLY A 287 -7.77 -2.06 -0.98
N ALA A 288 -8.24 -0.83 -0.79
CA ALA A 288 -7.62 0.36 -1.34
C ALA A 288 -7.95 1.60 -0.49
N ILE A 289 -7.07 2.59 -0.54
CA ILE A 289 -7.36 3.97 -0.14
C ILE A 289 -8.26 4.57 -1.21
N GLU A 290 -9.42 5.09 -0.82
CA GLU A 290 -10.31 5.82 -1.74
C GLU A 290 -9.95 7.30 -1.69
N HIS A 291 -9.58 7.87 -2.83
CA HIS A 291 -9.16 9.27 -2.96
C HIS A 291 -10.11 10.00 -3.89
N ARG A 292 -10.83 10.99 -3.36
CA ARG A 292 -11.90 11.68 -4.07
C ARG A 292 -11.41 13.04 -4.55
N LEU A 293 -11.38 13.19 -5.87
CA LEU A 293 -10.87 14.38 -6.54
C LEU A 293 -11.97 15.01 -7.39
N SER A 294 -11.99 16.33 -7.47
CA SER A 294 -12.71 17.03 -8.53
C SER A 294 -11.80 17.23 -9.74
N ARG A 295 -12.35 17.25 -10.95
CA ARG A 295 -11.57 17.63 -12.15
C ARG A 295 -10.84 18.96 -11.98
N ALA A 296 -11.53 19.97 -11.45
CA ALA A 296 -10.94 21.28 -11.19
C ALA A 296 -9.75 21.22 -10.22
N HIS A 297 -9.81 20.33 -9.22
CA HIS A 297 -8.67 20.08 -8.34
C HIS A 297 -7.50 19.47 -9.11
N VAL A 298 -7.73 18.45 -9.94
CA VAL A 298 -6.68 17.78 -10.72
C VAL A 298 -5.94 18.77 -11.63
N GLU A 299 -6.68 19.59 -12.38
CA GLU A 299 -6.13 20.59 -13.31
C GLU A 299 -5.37 21.71 -12.58
N ALA A 300 -5.81 22.09 -11.38
CA ALA A 300 -5.13 23.10 -10.57
C ALA A 300 -3.90 22.56 -9.83
N ARG A 301 -3.91 21.28 -9.43
CA ARG A 301 -2.86 20.63 -8.63
C ARG A 301 -1.54 20.58 -9.38
N SER A 302 -1.53 20.11 -10.62
CA SER A 302 -0.31 19.99 -11.44
C SER A 302 0.42 21.32 -11.56
N ARG A 303 -0.32 22.42 -11.78
CA ARG A 303 0.23 23.78 -11.87
C ARG A 303 0.83 24.26 -10.55
N ARG A 304 0.13 24.01 -9.43
CA ARG A 304 0.62 24.37 -8.08
C ARG A 304 1.86 23.57 -7.71
N TYR A 305 1.90 22.29 -8.04
CA TYR A 305 3.01 21.40 -7.73
C TYR A 305 4.26 21.78 -8.52
N GLU A 306 4.11 22.06 -9.80
CA GLU A 306 5.19 22.57 -10.64
C GLU A 306 5.72 23.93 -10.14
N ALA A 307 4.84 24.80 -9.63
CA ALA A 307 5.27 26.05 -9.02
C ALA A 307 6.02 25.87 -7.68
N MET A 308 5.69 24.83 -6.90
CA MET A 308 6.34 24.53 -5.61
C MET A 308 7.67 23.78 -5.76
N ASP A 309 7.78 22.92 -6.76
CA ASP A 309 8.98 22.12 -7.06
C ASP A 309 9.12 21.95 -8.60
N PRO A 310 9.73 22.94 -9.29
CA PRO A 310 9.85 22.93 -10.75
C PRO A 310 10.52 21.68 -11.31
N GLY A 311 9.96 21.11 -12.37
CA GLY A 311 10.35 19.84 -12.97
C GLY A 311 9.90 18.60 -12.19
N ARG A 312 9.22 18.79 -11.06
CA ARG A 312 8.68 17.71 -10.21
C ARG A 312 7.17 17.80 -10.07
N GLY A 313 6.45 18.67 -10.80
CA GLY A 313 5.00 18.76 -10.72
C GLY A 313 4.23 17.66 -11.45
N ARG A 314 4.93 16.86 -12.26
CA ARG A 314 4.40 15.75 -13.08
C ARG A 314 3.14 16.10 -13.87
N PRO A 315 3.19 17.10 -14.77
CA PRO A 315 2.02 17.50 -15.57
C PRO A 315 1.43 16.35 -16.40
N GLU A 316 2.22 15.33 -16.75
CA GLU A 316 1.76 14.11 -17.39
C GLU A 316 0.78 13.28 -16.54
N GLU A 317 0.84 13.38 -15.20
CA GLU A 317 -0.09 12.71 -14.30
C GLU A 317 -1.52 13.25 -14.45
N GLU A 318 -1.70 14.50 -14.90
CA GLU A 318 -3.03 15.07 -15.16
C GLU A 318 -3.79 14.25 -16.20
N THR A 319 -3.16 13.99 -17.35
CA THR A 319 -3.78 13.21 -18.43
C THR A 319 -4.07 11.79 -17.98
N ALA A 320 -3.18 11.19 -17.19
CA ALA A 320 -3.37 9.84 -16.66
C ALA A 320 -4.52 9.80 -15.62
N LEU A 321 -4.60 10.79 -14.73
CA LEU A 321 -5.65 10.92 -13.72
C LEU A 321 -7.03 11.10 -14.34
N LEU A 322 -7.12 11.88 -15.42
CA LEU A 322 -8.38 12.15 -16.13
C LEU A 322 -8.82 11.01 -17.06
N ARG A 323 -7.94 10.04 -17.35
CA ARG A 323 -8.29 8.87 -18.17
C ARG A 323 -9.12 7.88 -17.33
N PRO A 324 -10.29 7.43 -17.80
CA PRO A 324 -11.07 6.40 -17.12
C PRO A 324 -10.34 5.04 -17.11
N TYR A 325 -10.45 4.33 -15.99
CA TYR A 325 -9.93 2.97 -15.83
C TYR A 325 -10.52 2.02 -16.86
N ARG A 326 -9.66 1.21 -17.48
CA ARG A 326 -10.09 0.07 -18.30
C ARG A 326 -9.50 -1.22 -17.72
N PRO A 327 -10.34 -2.19 -17.31
CA PRO A 327 -9.91 -3.44 -16.69
C PRO A 327 -9.03 -4.30 -17.59
#